data_AF-A0A252ACN8-F1
#
_entry.id   AF-A0A252ACN8-F1
#
_cell.length_a   1.000
_cell.length_b   1.000
_cell.length_c   1.000
_cell.angle_alpha   90.00
_cell.angle_beta   90.00
_cell.angle_gamma   90.00
#
_symmetry.space_group_name_H-M   'P 1'
#
loop_
_entity.id
_entity.type
_entity.pdbx_description
1 polymer ?
#
loop_
_entity_poly.entity_id
_entity_poly.type
_entity_poly.pdbx_seq_one_letter_code
_entity_poly.pdbx_strand_id
1 'polypeptide(L)' 'MLVRQRPGSAGSMVFMTLEDKTANINVIIWPDLFDANQRVVLGRQILVVKGMLQKKGDVVHFVAKKIMDLSGTDPCKTSA' A
#
# COMPACT_ATOMS: atom_id res chain seq x y z
N MET A 1 9.53 -8.50 -2.80
CA MET A 1 8.32 -8.37 -1.94
C MET A 1 8.34 -9.49 -0.91
N LEU A 2 8.56 -9.17 0.36
CA LEU A 2 8.56 -10.15 1.46
C LEU A 2 7.25 -9.98 2.26
N VAL A 3 6.25 -10.81 1.98
CA VAL A 3 4.95 -10.75 2.66
C VAL A 3 5.03 -11.52 3.98
N ARG A 4 5.15 -10.81 5.09
CA ARG A 4 5.00 -11.41 6.43
C ARG A 4 3.53 -11.38 6.84
N GLN A 5 2.85 -12.50 6.68
CA GLN A 5 1.51 -12.75 7.23
C GLN A 5 1.58 -12.88 8.77
N ARG A 6 0.57 -12.40 9.50
CA ARG A 6 0.32 -12.74 10.92
C ARG A 6 -1.20 -12.80 11.22
N PRO A 7 -1.60 -13.55 12.27
CA PRO A 7 -2.81 -14.37 12.27
C PRO A 7 -4.03 -13.73 12.94
N GLY A 8 -5.21 -14.13 12.47
CA GLY A 8 -6.42 -14.26 13.29
C GLY A 8 -7.25 -13.00 13.56
N SER A 9 -8.02 -12.54 12.56
CA SER A 9 -9.44 -12.15 12.66
C SER A 9 -9.81 -11.13 11.57
N ALA A 10 -10.84 -11.46 10.79
CA ALA A 10 -11.62 -10.61 9.88
C ALA A 10 -10.85 -9.89 8.76
N GLY A 11 -10.86 -10.48 7.56
CA GLY A 11 -10.37 -9.87 6.31
C GLY A 11 -8.86 -9.63 6.34
N SER A 12 -8.09 -10.37 5.55
CA SER A 12 -6.63 -10.36 5.66
C SER A 12 -6.03 -8.98 5.39
N MET A 13 -5.67 -8.25 6.46
CA MET A 13 -4.91 -7.01 6.40
C MET A 13 -3.60 -7.25 5.65
N VAL A 14 -3.31 -6.40 4.66
CA VAL A 14 -2.15 -6.55 3.78
C VAL A 14 -1.01 -5.66 4.26
N PHE A 15 0.18 -6.24 4.40
CA PHE A 15 1.40 -5.52 4.68
C PHE A 15 2.25 -5.43 3.41
N MET A 16 2.57 -4.21 3.01
CA MET A 16 3.43 -3.92 1.87
C MET A 16 4.66 -3.17 2.34
N THR A 17 5.82 -3.55 1.86
CA THR A 17 7.04 -2.74 2.02
C THR A 17 7.21 -1.88 0.78
N LEU A 18 7.26 -0.56 0.95
CA LEU A 18 7.57 0.40 -0.10
C LEU A 18 9.01 0.86 0.09
N GLU A 19 9.82 0.68 -0.94
CA GLU A 19 11.25 1.05 -0.94
C GLU A 19 11.42 2.35 -1.71
N ASP A 20 12.14 3.30 -1.12
CA ASP A 20 12.62 4.52 -1.78
C ASP A 20 14.12 4.68 -1.50
N LYS A 21 14.78 5.61 -2.20
CA LYS A 21 16.23 5.86 -2.11
C LYS A 21 16.73 6.09 -0.69
N THR A 22 15.90 6.64 0.18
CA THR A 22 16.29 7.02 1.55
C THR A 22 16.07 5.89 2.55
N ALA A 23 14.96 5.15 2.42
CA ALA A 23 14.53 4.15 3.38
C ALA A 23 13.40 3.28 2.81
N ASN A 24 13.12 2.17 3.50
CA ASN A 24 11.93 1.37 3.30
C ASN A 24 10.87 1.69 4.36
N ILE A 25 9.60 1.73 3.96
CA ILE A 25 8.46 1.95 4.86
C ILE A 25 7.48 0.78 4.79
N ASN A 26 6.99 0.36 5.96
CA ASN A 26 5.96 -0.67 6.04
C ASN A 26 4.58 0.00 5.99
N VAL A 27 3.88 -0.25 4.90
CA VAL A 27 2.52 0.20 4.62
C VAL A 27 1.52 -0.86 5.05
N ILE A 28 0.52 -0.45 5.83
CA ILE A 28 -0.62 -1.25 6.23
C ILE A 28 -1.81 -0.90 5.33
N ILE A 29 -2.38 -1.90 4.67
CA ILE A 29 -3.54 -1.76 3.80
C ILE A 29 -4.68 -2.58 4.39
N TRP A 30 -5.76 -1.88 4.75
CA TRP A 30 -6.98 -2.53 5.23
C TRP A 30 -7.69 -3.30 4.11
N PRO A 31 -8.42 -4.38 4.43
CA PRO A 31 -9.09 -5.24 3.44
C PRO A 31 -9.94 -4.46 2.45
N ASP A 32 -10.79 -3.54 2.91
CA ASP A 32 -11.67 -2.75 2.04
C ASP A 32 -10.88 -1.92 1.00
N LEU A 33 -9.74 -1.36 1.42
CA LEU A 33 -8.87 -0.61 0.53
C LEU A 33 -8.11 -1.52 -0.41
N PHE A 34 -7.69 -2.70 0.07
CA PHE A 34 -7.03 -3.70 -0.76
C PHE A 34 -7.98 -4.20 -1.85
N ASP A 35 -9.19 -4.60 -1.49
CA ASP A 35 -10.20 -5.14 -2.41
C ASP A 35 -10.58 -4.13 -3.50
N ALA A 36 -10.69 -2.85 -3.15
CA ALA A 36 -10.91 -1.78 -4.12
C ALA A 36 -9.71 -1.52 -5.05
N ASN A 37 -8.48 -1.91 -4.65
CA ASN A 37 -7.24 -1.55 -5.36
C ASN A 37 -6.35 -2.76 -5.69
N GLN A 38 -6.89 -3.99 -5.68
CA GLN A 38 -6.09 -5.23 -5.80
C GLN A 38 -5.16 -5.22 -7.02
N ARG A 39 -5.67 -4.73 -8.16
CA ARG A 39 -4.91 -4.62 -9.42
C ARG A 39 -3.71 -3.69 -9.30
N VAL A 40 -3.87 -2.57 -8.60
CA VAL A 40 -2.80 -1.58 -8.38
C VAL A 40 -1.79 -2.14 -7.38
N VAL A 41 -2.27 -2.73 -6.29
CA VAL A 41 -1.44 -3.27 -5.20
C VAL A 41 -0.58 -4.45 -5.64
N LEU A 42 -1.12 -5.37 -6.45
CA LEU A 42 -0.41 -6.59 -6.86
C LEU A 42 0.36 -6.44 -8.18
N GLY A 43 -0.04 -5.50 -9.05
CA GLY A 43 0.44 -5.47 -10.44
C GLY A 43 1.51 -4.43 -10.75
N ARG A 44 1.84 -3.50 -9.84
CA ARG A 44 2.58 -2.27 -10.18
C ARG A 44 3.90 -2.13 -9.44
N GLN A 45 4.86 -1.53 -10.13
CA GLN A 45 6.22 -1.29 -9.62
C GLN A 45 6.38 0.06 -8.91
N ILE A 46 5.55 1.06 -9.25
CA ILE A 46 5.63 2.41 -8.69
C ILE A 46 4.25 2.82 -8.17
N LEU A 47 4.17 3.07 -6.86
CA LEU A 47 2.93 3.38 -6.16
C LEU A 47 3.05 4.68 -5.39
N VAL A 48 1.97 5.46 -5.37
CA VAL A 48 1.75 6.53 -4.39
C VAL A 48 0.75 6.06 -3.38
N VAL A 49 1.16 6.06 -2.11
CA VAL A 49 0.29 5.77 -0.99
C VAL A 49 0.06 7.07 -0.22
N LYS A 50 -1.20 7.48 -0.10
CA LYS A 50 -1.62 8.54 0.82
C LYS A 50 -2.25 7.91 2.05
N GLY A 51 -1.89 8.40 3.23
CA GLY A 51 -2.21 7.73 4.47
C GLY A 51 -1.79 8.50 5.70
N MET A 52 -1.77 7.81 6.83
CA MET A 52 -1.37 8.34 8.12
C MET A 52 -0.17 7.59 8.65
N LEU A 53 0.84 8.34 9.09
CA LEU A 53 1.96 7.76 9.83
C LEU A 53 1.51 7.49 11.27
N GLN A 54 1.66 6.25 11.72
CA GLN A 54 1.38 5.83 13.08
C GLN A 54 2.68 5.35 13.72
N LYS A 55 3.01 5.90 14.88
CA LYS A 55 4.16 5.50 15.69
C LYS A 55 3.69 4.98 17.04
N LYS A 56 4.09 3.77 17.40
CA LYS A 56 3.84 3.18 18.73
C LYS A 56 5.17 2.69 19.30
N GLY A 57 5.66 3.41 20.31
CA GLY A 57 7.04 3.20 20.79
C GLY A 57 8.03 3.44 19.66
N ASP A 58 8.90 2.46 19.43
CA ASP A 58 9.93 2.52 18.37
C ASP A 58 9.44 2.04 17.01
N VAL A 59 8.22 1.51 16.93
CA VAL A 59 7.68 0.96 15.68
C VAL A 59 6.88 2.02 14.93
N VAL A 60 7.21 2.21 13.65
CA VAL A 60 6.54 3.13 12.73
C VAL A 60 5.87 2.35 11.62
N HIS A 61 4.58 2.62 11.40
CA HIS A 61 3.78 2.06 10.31
C HIS A 61 3.08 3.18 9.54
N PHE A 62 2.91 2.99 8.24
CA PHE A 62 2.12 3.91 7.43
C PHE A 62 0.79 3.27 7.05
N VAL A 63 -0.31 3.78 7.60
CA VAL A 63 -1.65 3.25 7.32
C VAL A 63 -2.20 3.89 6.06
N ALA A 64 -2.40 3.09 5.02
CA ALA A 64 -2.91 3.54 3.73
C ALA A 64 -4.38 3.95 3.81
N LYS A 65 -4.71 5.07 3.14
CA LYS A 65 -6.08 5.54 2.90
C LYS A 65 -6.43 5.64 1.42
N LYS A 66 -5.44 5.88 0.56
CA LYS A 66 -5.58 5.89 -0.90
C LYS A 66 -4.30 5.37 -1.53
N ILE A 67 -4.45 4.57 -2.58
CA ILE A 67 -3.34 4.00 -3.35
C ILE A 67 -3.56 4.41 -4.81
N MET A 68 -2.50 4.85 -5.47
CA MET A 68 -2.51 5.27 -6.86
C MET A 68 -1.30 4.68 -7.58
N ASP A 69 -1.50 4.28 -8.81
CA ASP A 69 -0.42 3.87 -9.70
C ASP A 69 0.30 5.12 -10.24
N LEU A 70 1.64 5.06 -10.28
CA LEU A 70 2.48 6.05 -10.96
C LEU A 70 3.33 5.45 -12.07
N SER A 71 3.26 4.13 -12.30
CA SER A 71 3.78 3.57 -13.53
C SER A 71 2.97 4.19 -14.67
N GLY A 72 3.64 4.84 -15.64
CA GLY A 72 3.05 5.76 -16.63
C GLY A 72 2.04 5.18 -17.63
N THR A 73 1.18 4.26 -17.20
CA THR A 73 -0.07 3.87 -17.84
C THR A 73 -1.21 4.45 -17.01
N ASP A 74 -1.40 5.77 -17.11
CA ASP A 74 -2.59 6.44 -16.58
C ASP A 74 -3.82 5.90 -17.35
N PRO A 75 -4.74 5.11 -16.76
CA PRO A 75 -6.05 4.93 -17.39
C PRO A 75 -6.84 6.25 -17.43
N CYS A 76 -6.46 7.22 -16.59
CA CYS A 76 -7.10 8.54 -16.51
C CYS A 76 -6.61 9.54 -17.58
N LYS A 77 -5.72 9.13 -18.51
CA LYS A 77 -5.39 9.91 -19.72
C LYS A 77 -6.01 9.33 -21.01
N THR A 78 -7.15 8.66 -20.87
CA THR A 78 -8.01 8.32 -22.03
C THR A 78 -9.47 8.67 -21.73
N SER A 79 -9.75 9.97 -21.55
CA SER A 79 -11.05 10.57 -21.86
C SER A 79 -10.99 12.09 -21.70
N ALA A 80 -11.16 12.78 -22.83
CA ALA A 80 -11.38 14.23 -23.01
C ALA A 80 -10.19 15.18 -22.77
#